data_AF-A0A8I2G1J1-F1
#
_entry.id   AF-A0A8I2G1J1-F1
#
_cell.length_a   1.000
_cell.length_b   1.000
_cell.length_c   1.000
_cell.angle_alpha   90.00
_cell.angle_beta   90.00
_cell.angle_gamma   90.00
#
_symmetry.space_group_name_H-M   'P 1'
#
loop_
_entity.id
_entity.type
_entity.pdbx_description
1 polymer ?
#
loop_
_entity_poly.entity_id
_entity_poly.type
_entity_poly.pdbx_seq_one_letter_code
_entity_poly.pdbx_strand_id
1 'polypeptide(L)'
;MGNIGKAPGSPPVSEGIAVDEKGRVWVVTLNRQWKKEEQTEIIATVGGQKKMKPGKEIKKMDIYKLEIFDPDGVLLGEIPLDHIAHRMRIQKNFLLILDAQNCKFYQYKIIEK
;
A
#
# COMPACT_ATOMS: atom_id res chain seq x y z
N MET A 1 -2.57 36.97 13.23
CA MET A 1 -2.85 35.53 13.29
C MET A 1 -1.77 34.81 12.49
N GLY A 2 -0.87 34.08 13.14
CA GLY A 2 0.17 33.31 12.45
C GLY A 2 -0.42 32.04 11.86
N ASN A 3 -0.23 31.83 10.56
CA ASN A 3 -0.50 30.53 9.94
C ASN A 3 0.49 29.52 10.51
N ILE A 4 -0.02 28.56 11.29
CA ILE A 4 0.75 27.41 11.71
C ILE A 4 0.88 26.51 10.49
N GLY A 5 2.02 26.60 9.80
CA GLY A 5 2.33 25.71 8.68
C GLY A 5 2.27 24.26 9.15
N LYS A 6 1.54 23.41 8.43
CA LYS A 6 1.61 21.95 8.64
C LYS A 6 3.08 21.54 8.56
N ALA A 7 3.62 20.95 9.63
CA ALA A 7 4.86 20.21 9.53
C ALA A 7 4.70 19.17 8.42
N PRO A 8 5.69 18.99 7.51
CA PRO A 8 5.61 17.94 6.50
C PRO A 8 5.44 16.62 7.24
N GLY A 9 4.30 15.95 7.06
CA GLY A 9 4.07 14.64 7.65
C GLY A 9 5.15 13.67 7.19
N SER A 10 5.62 12.80 8.08
CA SER A 10 6.53 11.72 7.69
C SER A 10 5.88 10.93 6.54
N PRO A 11 6.63 10.62 5.46
CA PRO A 11 6.09 9.77 4.41
C PRO A 11 5.66 8.41 5.02
N PRO A 12 4.59 7.79 4.48
CA PRO A 12 4.10 6.52 4.99
C PRO A 12 5.15 5.43 4.82
N VAL A 13 5.19 4.47 5.75
CA VAL A 13 6.06 3.28 5.67
C VAL A 13 5.27 1.99 5.46
N SER A 14 3.94 2.07 5.55
CA SER A 14 3.00 0.97 5.39
C SER A 14 1.63 1.45 4.92
N GLU A 15 0.86 0.61 4.25
CA GLU A 15 -0.48 0.94 3.70
C GLU A 15 -1.62 0.06 4.23
N GLY A 16 -1.33 -1.14 4.73
CA GLY A 16 -2.38 -2.06 5.16
C GLY A 16 -1.90 -3.14 6.10
N ILE A 17 -2.79 -3.58 6.98
CA ILE A 17 -2.56 -4.66 7.95
C ILE A 17 -3.78 -5.58 7.99
N ALA A 18 -3.54 -6.88 8.14
CA ALA A 18 -4.58 -7.89 8.31
C ALA A 18 -4.03 -9.08 9.11
N VAL A 19 -4.93 -9.85 9.72
CA VAL A 19 -4.59 -11.04 10.49
C VAL A 19 -5.26 -12.25 9.84
N ASP A 20 -4.53 -13.35 9.69
CA ASP A 20 -5.08 -14.60 9.18
C ASP A 20 -5.64 -15.52 10.29
N GLU A 21 -6.21 -16.67 9.90
CA GLU A 21 -6.82 -17.61 10.85
C GLU A 21 -5.81 -18.24 11.84
N LYS A 22 -4.51 -18.16 11.56
CA LYS A 22 -3.44 -18.63 12.45
C LYS A 22 -2.92 -17.53 13.38
N GLY A 23 -3.49 -16.33 13.30
CA GLY A 23 -3.03 -15.18 14.08
C GLY A 23 -1.77 -14.52 13.52
N ARG A 24 -1.29 -14.91 12.32
CA ARG A 24 -0.15 -14.21 11.70
C ARG A 24 -0.59 -12.83 11.27
N VAL A 25 0.25 -11.83 11.51
CA VAL A 25 0.03 -10.46 11.09
C VAL A 25 0.68 -10.24 9.74
N TRP A 26 -0.11 -9.85 8.75
CA TRP A 26 0.35 -9.49 7.42
C TRP A 26 0.35 -7.98 7.32
N VAL A 27 1.42 -7.39 6.78
CA VAL A 27 1.56 -5.93 6.62
C VAL A 27 2.06 -5.62 5.21
N VAL A 28 1.37 -4.70 4.53
CA VAL A 28 1.91 -4.06 3.32
C VAL A 28 2.86 -2.96 3.75
N THR A 29 4.16 -3.16 3.54
CA THR A 29 5.20 -2.17 3.82
C THR A 29 5.88 -1.66 2.57
N LEU A 30 6.50 -0.48 2.69
CA LEU A 30 7.20 0.16 1.58
C LEU A 30 8.69 -0.18 1.66
N ASN A 31 9.20 -0.88 0.63
CA ASN A 31 10.63 -1.11 0.44
C ASN A 31 11.37 0.17 0.04
N ARG A 32 10.68 1.07 -0.67
CA ARG A 32 11.14 2.43 -0.95
C ARG A 32 9.95 3.38 -1.05
N GLN A 33 10.21 4.67 -0.98
CA GLN A 33 9.20 5.69 -1.23
C GLN A 33 8.87 5.82 -2.72
N TRP A 34 7.65 6.26 -2.99
CA TRP A 34 7.24 6.75 -4.30
C TRP A 34 8.06 7.97 -4.67
N LYS A 35 8.63 8.00 -5.88
CA LYS A 35 9.22 9.22 -6.40
C LYS A 35 8.11 10.18 -6.80
N LYS A 36 8.36 11.49 -6.71
CA LYS A 36 7.35 12.51 -7.02
C LYS A 36 6.74 12.33 -8.41
N GLU A 37 7.56 12.00 -9.39
CA GLU A 37 7.12 11.82 -10.78
C GLU A 37 6.34 10.52 -11.03
N GLU A 38 6.38 9.55 -10.11
CA GLU A 38 5.56 8.32 -10.15
C GLU A 38 4.16 8.54 -9.56
N GLN A 39 3.94 9.64 -8.82
CA GLN A 39 2.69 9.90 -8.11
C GLN A 39 1.65 10.59 -9.00
N THR A 40 0.38 10.26 -8.80
CA THR A 40 -0.73 11.01 -9.40
C THR A 40 -0.97 12.29 -8.61
N GLU A 41 -0.88 13.43 -9.28
CA GLU A 41 -1.03 14.75 -8.65
C GLU A 41 -2.42 15.33 -8.91
N ILE A 42 -3.02 15.96 -7.91
CA ILE A 42 -4.21 16.80 -8.11
C ILE A 42 -3.70 18.18 -8.56
N ILE A 43 -3.99 18.57 -9.79
CA ILE A 43 -3.50 19.83 -10.37
C ILE A 43 -4.53 20.96 -10.30
N ALA A 44 -5.81 20.65 -10.15
CA ALA A 44 -6.86 21.63 -9.92
C ALA A 44 -8.09 20.98 -9.26
N THR A 45 -8.88 21.77 -8.54
CA THR A 45 -10.25 21.41 -8.16
C THR A 45 -11.19 22.45 -8.76
N VAL A 46 -12.08 22.04 -9.68
CA VAL A 46 -13.03 22.94 -10.35
C VAL A 46 -14.44 22.43 -10.08
N GLY A 47 -15.27 23.23 -9.42
CA GLY A 47 -16.67 22.85 -9.11
C GLY A 47 -16.80 21.56 -8.29
N GLY A 48 -15.84 21.28 -7.39
CA GLY A 48 -15.81 20.05 -6.59
C GLY A 48 -15.20 18.83 -7.29
N GLN A 49 -14.92 18.91 -8.60
CA GLN A 49 -14.22 17.86 -9.33
C GLN A 49 -12.71 18.07 -9.29
N LYS A 50 -11.97 17.01 -8.94
CA LYS A 50 -10.50 17.00 -8.93
C LYS A 50 -9.99 16.67 -10.33
N LYS A 51 -9.25 17.59 -10.94
CA LYS A 51 -8.47 17.33 -12.15
C LYS A 51 -7.13 16.76 -11.73
N MET A 52 -6.85 15.54 -12.19
CA MET A 52 -5.65 14.79 -11.82
C MET A 52 -4.70 14.72 -13.00
N LYS A 53 -3.40 14.80 -12.73
CA LYS A 53 -2.32 14.49 -13.66
C LYS A 53 -1.77 13.10 -13.30
N PRO A 54 -1.91 12.10 -14.18
CA PRO A 54 -1.33 10.78 -13.93
C PRO A 54 0.19 10.89 -13.71
N GLY A 55 0.70 10.06 -12.81
CA GLY A 55 2.14 9.86 -12.66
C GLY A 55 2.75 9.24 -13.92
N LYS A 56 4.07 9.31 -14.03
CA LYS A 56 4.82 8.59 -15.06
C LYS A 56 4.70 7.08 -14.84
N GLU A 57 4.87 6.35 -15.93
CA GLU A 57 4.92 4.89 -15.90
C GLU A 57 6.05 4.39 -14.99
N ILE A 58 5.70 3.47 -14.10
CA ILE A 58 6.65 2.77 -13.23
C ILE A 58 7.24 1.61 -14.00
N LYS A 59 8.51 1.71 -14.40
CA LYS A 59 9.21 0.67 -15.18
C LYS A 59 9.36 -0.65 -14.43
N LYS A 60 9.47 -0.60 -13.10
CA LYS A 60 9.59 -1.75 -12.21
C LYS A 60 8.84 -1.44 -10.93
N MET A 61 7.83 -2.25 -10.62
CA MET A 61 7.14 -2.16 -9.34
C MET A 61 8.00 -2.82 -8.25
N ASP A 62 8.68 -2.00 -7.46
CA ASP A 62 9.57 -2.41 -6.36
C ASP A 62 9.34 -1.57 -5.09
N ILE A 63 8.16 -0.94 -5.02
CA ILE A 63 7.74 -0.06 -3.92
C ILE A 63 7.23 -0.88 -2.75
N TYR A 64 6.42 -1.91 -3.01
CA TYR A 64 5.66 -2.62 -1.99
C TYR A 64 6.23 -4.02 -1.72
N LYS A 65 6.12 -4.44 -0.46
CA LYS A 65 6.32 -5.82 -0.03
C LYS A 65 5.27 -6.18 1.02
N LEU A 66 5.04 -7.48 1.19
CA LEU A 66 4.33 -8.03 2.34
C LEU A 66 5.35 -8.53 3.36
N GLU A 67 5.25 -8.04 4.58
CA GLU A 67 5.92 -8.62 5.74
C GLU A 67 4.91 -9.44 6.53
N ILE A 68 5.33 -10.63 6.96
CA ILE A 68 4.49 -11.57 7.69
C ILE A 68 5.14 -11.79 9.05
N PHE A 69 4.38 -11.54 10.11
CA PHE A 69 4.81 -11.72 11.49
C PHE A 69 4.00 -12.82 12.14
N ASP A 70 4.60 -13.52 13.09
CA ASP A 70 3.88 -14.42 13.97
C ASP A 70 3.02 -13.65 15.00
N PRO A 71 2.19 -14.33 15.80
CA PRO A 71 1.36 -13.68 16.82
C PRO A 71 2.16 -12.91 17.88
N ASP A 72 3.43 -13.25 18.10
CA ASP A 72 4.31 -12.60 19.06
C ASP A 72 5.08 -11.41 18.45
N GLY A 73 4.87 -11.14 17.14
CA GLY A 73 5.49 -10.04 16.41
C GLY A 73 6.86 -10.36 15.80
N VAL A 74 7.27 -11.63 15.76
CA VAL A 74 8.51 -12.07 15.11
C VAL A 74 8.31 -12.12 13.60
N LEU A 75 9.24 -11.54 12.83
CA LEU A 75 9.20 -11.57 11.36
C LEU A 75 9.42 -13.00 10.85
N LEU A 76 8.41 -13.57 10.20
CA LEU A 76 8.44 -14.89 9.57
C LEU A 76 8.98 -14.86 8.14
N GLY A 77 8.78 -13.74 7.44
CA GLY A 77 9.29 -13.58 6.08
C GLY A 77 8.72 -12.39 5.34
N GLU A 78 9.23 -12.21 4.12
CA GLU A 78 8.88 -11.11 3.23
C GLU A 78 8.55 -11.62 1.83
N ILE A 79 7.55 -11.01 1.18
CA ILE A 79 7.16 -11.30 -0.20
C ILE A 79 7.15 -9.99 -0.99
N PRO A 80 8.01 -9.81 -2.02
CA PRO A 80 7.95 -8.62 -2.86
C PRO A 80 6.64 -8.59 -3.66
N LEU A 81 6.05 -7.40 -3.80
CA LEU A 81 4.87 -7.19 -4.65
C LEU A 81 5.28 -6.49 -5.95
N ASP A 82 4.80 -7.00 -7.07
CA ASP A 82 5.02 -6.47 -8.42
C ASP A 82 3.84 -5.61 -8.91
N HIS A 83 2.91 -5.29 -8.01
CA HIS A 83 1.77 -4.42 -8.26
C HIS A 83 1.57 -3.41 -7.13
N ILE A 84 0.68 -2.45 -7.37
CA ILE A 84 0.31 -1.42 -6.40
C ILE A 84 -0.53 -2.05 -5.27
N ALA A 85 -0.25 -1.67 -4.02
CA ALA A 85 -0.93 -2.19 -2.84
C ALA A 85 -1.33 -1.05 -1.88
N HIS A 86 -2.56 -0.54 -2.02
CA HIS A 86 -3.07 0.56 -1.18
C HIS A 86 -3.84 0.08 0.04
N ARG A 87 -4.55 -1.04 -0.06
CA ARG A 87 -5.32 -1.60 1.05
C ARG A 87 -5.27 -3.11 0.99
N MET A 88 -5.47 -3.72 2.14
CA MET A 88 -5.38 -5.16 2.31
C MET A 88 -6.52 -5.69 3.17
N ARG A 89 -7.00 -6.89 2.86
CA ARG A 89 -7.95 -7.64 3.68
C ARG A 89 -7.66 -9.12 3.56
N ILE A 90 -7.76 -9.84 4.67
CA ILE A 90 -7.78 -11.31 4.65
C ILE A 90 -9.21 -11.78 4.93
N GLN A 91 -9.67 -12.76 4.14
CA GLN A 91 -10.92 -13.44 4.35
C GLN A 91 -10.70 -14.94 4.17
N LYS A 92 -10.82 -15.70 5.26
CA LYS A 92 -10.44 -17.11 5.31
C LYS A 92 -9.00 -17.28 4.81
N ASN A 93 -8.83 -18.04 3.73
CA ASN A 93 -7.52 -18.36 3.16
C ASN A 93 -7.17 -17.45 1.97
N PHE A 94 -7.88 -16.34 1.79
CA PHE A 94 -7.63 -15.40 0.70
C PHE A 94 -7.18 -14.06 1.23
N LEU A 95 -6.05 -13.61 0.70
CA LEU A 95 -5.53 -12.27 0.86
C LEU A 95 -5.96 -11.44 -0.35
N LEU A 96 -6.65 -10.34 -0.11
CA LEU A 96 -7.12 -9.38 -1.11
C LEU A 96 -6.35 -8.08 -0.96
N ILE A 97 -5.75 -7.61 -2.05
CA ILE A 97 -5.04 -6.34 -2.11
C ILE A 97 -5.72 -5.44 -3.14
N LEU A 98 -6.05 -4.22 -2.73
CA LEU A 98 -6.65 -3.20 -3.59
C LEU A 98 -5.57 -2.29 -4.18
N ASP A 99 -5.54 -2.24 -5.51
CA ASP A 99 -4.98 -1.13 -6.26
C ASP A 99 -6.09 -0.09 -6.50
N ALA A 100 -6.13 0.93 -5.64
CA ALA A 100 -7.12 2.00 -5.71
C ALA A 100 -6.90 2.97 -6.90
N GLN A 101 -5.71 2.99 -7.50
CA GLN A 101 -5.42 3.85 -8.65
C GLN A 101 -6.02 3.25 -9.93
N ASN A 102 -5.90 1.94 -10.10
CA ASN A 102 -6.40 1.25 -11.29
C ASN A 102 -7.73 0.53 -11.08
N CYS A 103 -8.33 0.66 -9.89
CA CYS A 103 -9.56 -0.05 -9.50
C CYS A 103 -9.44 -1.58 -9.71
N LYS A 104 -8.29 -2.17 -9.32
CA LYS A 104 -8.02 -3.61 -9.45
C LYS A 104 -7.91 -4.27 -8.07
N PHE A 105 -8.37 -5.52 -7.99
CA PHE A 105 -8.12 -6.39 -6.85
C PHE A 105 -7.16 -7.51 -7.26
N TYR A 106 -6.14 -7.73 -6.44
CA TYR A 106 -5.26 -8.87 -6.51
C TYR A 106 -5.68 -9.86 -5.42
N GLN A 107 -5.87 -11.12 -5.79
CA GLN A 107 -6.26 -12.18 -4.88
C GLN A 107 -5.16 -13.23 -4.80
N TYR A 108 -4.67 -13.44 -3.59
CA TYR A 108 -3.69 -14.46 -3.25
C TYR A 108 -4.36 -15.54 -2.40
N LYS A 109 -3.98 -16.79 -2.63
CA LYS A 109 -4.36 -17.90 -1.75
C LYS A 109 -3.23 -18.12 -0.75
N ILE A 110 -3.56 -18.05 0.53
CA ILE A 110 -2.67 -18.43 1.63
C ILE A 110 -2.59 -19.95 1.63
N ILE A 111 -1.38 -20.47 1.42
CA ILE A 111 -1.09 -21.91 1.43
C ILE A 111 -0.18 -22.22 2.62
N GLU A 112 -0.53 -23.29 3.34
CA GLU A 112 0.35 -23.82 4.37
C GLU A 112 1.37 -24.75 3.73
N LYS A 113 2.60 -24.71 4.25
CA LYS A 113 3.61 -25.72 3.94
C LYS A 113 3.44 -26.92 4.85
#